data_AF-A0A328WXS0-F1
#
_entry.id   AF-A0A328WXS0-F1
#
_cell.length_a   1.000
_cell.length_b   1.000
_cell.length_c   1.000
_cell.angle_alpha   90.00
_cell.angle_beta   90.00
_cell.angle_gamma   90.00
#
_symmetry.space_group_name_H-M   'P 1'
#
loop_
_entity.id
_entity.type
_entity.pdbx_description
1 polymer ?
#
loop_
_entity_poly.entity_id
_entity_poly.type
_entity_poly.pdbx_seq_one_letter_code
_entity_poly.pdbx_strand_id
1 'polypeptide(L)'
;MFKYSLDKSSKKFICPSCQKKTFVKYFDNENQIYMEQQFGRCDRESNCAYHLKPSQNNNLPIYDHASILITKNQSFINTNEVSIHGNNFKENNFIQFLKKYFSVEQIKAVILRYLIGTSSHWKGSTVFWQIDEQNRVYSGKVMLFDKENGKRVKSPFNHINWMHKILKIENFVLNQCLFGLHLINEFKGETVAIVESEKTAIMMSLFMPNYLWLATGSKTNFKLEMLNPIKRFKIIAFPDMTEFKSWDKTSKELNKLGFRIKCSQILESKNYPEGYDLADVYLEINNVKELTENDKTINHFSSLNSAILDLIEIFDLSY
;
A
#
# COMPACT_ATOMS: atom_id res chain seq x y z
N MET A 1 -44.30 -22.78 -1.09
CA MET A 1 -43.22 -21.84 -1.47
C MET A 1 -42.45 -22.48 -2.63
N PHE A 2 -42.11 -21.77 -3.70
CA PHE A 2 -41.33 -22.38 -4.79
C PHE A 2 -39.89 -22.63 -4.31
N LYS A 3 -39.36 -23.83 -4.54
CA LYS A 3 -37.99 -24.22 -4.14
C LYS A 3 -36.93 -23.25 -4.69
N TYR A 4 -37.09 -22.85 -5.94
CA TYR A 4 -36.21 -21.89 -6.61
C TYR A 4 -36.96 -20.61 -6.97
N SER A 5 -36.36 -19.45 -6.69
CA SER A 5 -36.86 -18.15 -7.14
C SER A 5 -35.73 -17.28 -7.66
N LEU A 6 -36.01 -16.35 -8.58
CA LEU A 6 -35.04 -15.33 -8.94
C LEU A 6 -34.74 -14.45 -7.72
N ASP A 7 -33.46 -14.09 -7.56
CA ASP A 7 -33.01 -13.16 -6.52
C ASP A 7 -33.83 -11.85 -6.62
N LYS A 8 -34.47 -11.48 -5.51
CA LYS A 8 -35.33 -10.30 -5.42
C LYS A 8 -34.55 -9.03 -5.07
N SER A 9 -33.27 -9.15 -4.75
CA SER A 9 -32.42 -8.00 -4.47
C SER A 9 -32.08 -7.22 -5.74
N SER A 10 -31.60 -5.99 -5.57
CA SER A 10 -31.10 -5.16 -6.68
C SER A 10 -29.74 -5.63 -7.23
N LYS A 11 -29.16 -6.72 -6.69
CA LYS A 11 -27.86 -7.25 -7.12
C LYS A 11 -27.94 -7.81 -8.54
N LYS A 12 -26.99 -7.41 -9.38
CA LYS A 12 -26.84 -7.89 -10.75
C LYS A 12 -25.45 -8.51 -10.95
N PHE A 13 -25.43 -9.65 -11.61
CA PHE A 13 -24.24 -10.42 -11.96
C PHE A 13 -23.91 -10.26 -13.45
N ILE A 14 -22.76 -10.77 -13.87
CA ILE A 14 -22.36 -10.81 -15.28
C ILE A 14 -23.19 -11.90 -15.98
N CYS A 15 -23.87 -11.53 -17.06
CA CYS A 15 -24.63 -12.47 -17.87
C CYS A 15 -23.67 -13.37 -18.66
N PRO A 16 -23.83 -14.71 -18.62
CA PRO A 16 -22.94 -15.62 -19.35
C PRO A 16 -23.06 -15.47 -20.88
N SER A 17 -24.21 -15.00 -21.39
CA SER A 17 -24.45 -14.78 -22.82
C SER A 17 -23.88 -13.45 -23.32
N CYS A 18 -24.26 -12.32 -22.69
CA CYS A 18 -23.87 -11.00 -23.20
C CYS A 18 -22.74 -10.30 -22.43
N GLN A 19 -22.20 -10.94 -21.39
CA GLN A 19 -21.12 -10.45 -20.52
C GLN A 19 -21.35 -9.08 -19.86
N LYS A 20 -22.58 -8.56 -19.89
CA LYS A 20 -22.96 -7.32 -19.19
C LYS A 20 -23.46 -7.63 -17.79
N LYS A 21 -23.30 -6.68 -16.86
CA LYS A 21 -23.73 -6.78 -15.45
C LYS A 21 -25.26 -6.57 -15.31
N THR A 22 -26.04 -7.47 -15.89
CA THR A 22 -27.51 -7.39 -15.98
C THR A 22 -28.21 -8.70 -15.62
N PHE A 23 -27.48 -9.64 -15.01
CA PHE A 23 -27.95 -11.01 -14.75
C PHE A 23 -28.52 -11.16 -13.33
N VAL A 24 -29.68 -11.79 -13.22
CA VAL A 24 -30.37 -12.14 -11.96
C VAL A 24 -30.30 -13.65 -11.79
N LYS A 25 -29.66 -14.12 -10.72
CA LYS A 25 -29.48 -15.55 -10.45
C LYS A 25 -30.71 -16.17 -9.80
N TYR A 26 -30.90 -17.47 -10.01
CA TYR A 26 -31.80 -18.25 -9.16
C TYR A 26 -31.19 -18.47 -7.77
N PHE A 27 -32.04 -18.35 -6.76
CA PHE A 27 -31.76 -18.55 -5.35
C PHE A 27 -32.57 -19.75 -4.86
N ASP A 28 -31.89 -20.69 -4.21
CA ASP A 28 -32.51 -21.82 -3.52
C ASP A 28 -32.99 -21.34 -2.15
N ASN A 29 -34.31 -21.28 -1.97
CA ASN A 29 -34.92 -20.78 -0.75
C ASN A 29 -34.78 -21.75 0.43
N GLU A 30 -34.59 -23.05 0.17
CA GLU A 30 -34.45 -24.07 1.21
C GLU A 30 -33.04 -24.06 1.80
N ASN A 31 -32.02 -23.95 0.94
CA ASN A 31 -30.61 -24.01 1.33
C ASN A 31 -29.95 -22.63 1.53
N GLN A 32 -30.67 -21.53 1.23
CA GLN A 32 -30.19 -20.14 1.32
C GLN A 32 -28.90 -19.87 0.52
N ILE A 33 -28.77 -20.51 -0.64
CA ILE A 33 -27.61 -20.38 -1.54
C ILE A 33 -28.01 -19.99 -2.96
N TYR A 34 -27.07 -19.37 -3.67
CA TYR A 34 -27.21 -19.14 -5.11
C TYR A 34 -26.97 -20.44 -5.89
N MET A 35 -27.81 -20.67 -6.90
CA MET A 35 -27.61 -21.76 -7.85
C MET A 35 -26.36 -21.51 -8.71
N GLU A 36 -25.88 -22.56 -9.39
CA GLU A 36 -24.71 -22.49 -10.28
C GLU A 36 -24.76 -21.29 -11.24
N GLN A 37 -23.58 -20.82 -11.68
CA GLN A 37 -23.42 -19.54 -12.37
C GLN A 37 -24.31 -19.35 -13.60
N GLN A 38 -24.75 -20.44 -14.23
CA GLN A 38 -25.57 -20.46 -15.44
C GLN A 38 -27.08 -20.28 -15.20
N PHE A 39 -27.61 -20.58 -14.01
CA PHE A 39 -29.05 -20.51 -13.77
C PHE A 39 -29.51 -19.11 -13.36
N GLY A 40 -30.24 -18.46 -14.27
CA GLY A 40 -30.76 -17.11 -14.04
C GLY A 40 -31.36 -16.48 -15.28
N ARG A 41 -31.70 -15.19 -15.19
CA ARG A 41 -32.28 -14.40 -16.27
C ARG A 41 -31.50 -13.10 -16.48
N CYS A 42 -31.27 -12.73 -17.74
CA CYS A 42 -30.76 -11.43 -18.11
C CYS A 42 -31.91 -10.44 -18.26
N ASP A 43 -31.83 -9.29 -17.59
CA ASP A 43 -32.88 -8.27 -17.65
C ASP A 43 -32.95 -7.54 -19.01
N ARG A 44 -31.95 -7.73 -19.88
CA ARG A 44 -32.00 -7.21 -21.26
C ARG A 44 -32.86 -8.12 -22.13
N GLU A 45 -34.15 -8.21 -21.83
CA GLU A 45 -35.09 -9.15 -22.49
C GLU A 45 -35.15 -8.94 -24.00
N SER A 46 -35.19 -7.70 -24.49
CA SER A 46 -35.24 -7.42 -25.94
C SER A 46 -33.92 -7.61 -26.69
N ASN A 47 -32.78 -7.62 -26.00
CA ASN A 47 -31.45 -7.61 -26.64
C ASN A 47 -30.64 -8.88 -26.42
N CYS A 48 -30.88 -9.60 -25.32
CA CYS A 48 -30.14 -10.79 -24.93
C CYS A 48 -31.08 -11.97 -24.70
N ALA A 49 -32.23 -11.73 -24.05
CA ALA A 49 -33.26 -12.74 -23.78
C ALA A 49 -32.78 -14.01 -23.02
N TYR A 50 -31.55 -14.02 -22.51
CA TYR A 50 -31.00 -15.19 -21.84
C TYR A 50 -31.78 -15.51 -20.56
N HIS A 51 -32.39 -16.70 -20.50
CA HIS A 51 -33.07 -17.23 -19.32
C HIS A 51 -32.90 -18.74 -19.25
N LEU A 52 -32.16 -19.22 -18.25
CA LEU A 52 -32.02 -20.64 -17.97
C LEU A 52 -32.65 -20.97 -16.61
N LYS A 53 -33.69 -21.80 -16.62
CA LYS A 53 -34.41 -22.25 -15.43
C LYS A 53 -33.85 -23.58 -14.94
N PRO A 54 -33.72 -23.80 -13.61
CA PRO A 54 -33.40 -25.12 -13.09
C PRO A 54 -34.59 -26.08 -13.34
N SER A 55 -34.36 -27.20 -14.04
CA SER A 55 -35.37 -28.26 -14.22
C SER A 55 -35.30 -29.27 -13.06
N GLN A 56 -36.44 -29.81 -12.63
CA GLN A 56 -36.51 -30.79 -11.53
C GLN A 56 -35.98 -32.18 -11.92
N ASN A 57 -35.84 -32.46 -13.21
CA ASN A 57 -35.17 -33.63 -13.75
C ASN A 57 -34.11 -33.13 -14.74
N ASN A 58 -32.84 -33.40 -14.45
CA ASN A 58 -31.83 -33.73 -15.45
C ASN A 58 -30.56 -34.19 -14.75
N ASN A 59 -30.28 -35.49 -14.89
CA ASN A 59 -28.93 -36.02 -14.99
C ASN A 59 -28.22 -35.25 -16.11
N LEU A 60 -27.53 -34.17 -15.76
CA LEU A 60 -26.46 -33.64 -16.58
C LEU A 60 -25.19 -34.38 -16.16
N PRO A 61 -24.33 -34.79 -17.12
CA PRO A 61 -23.05 -35.39 -16.77
C PRO A 61 -22.35 -34.45 -15.80
N ILE A 62 -21.74 -35.03 -14.77
CA ILE A 62 -20.70 -34.37 -13.98
C ILE A 62 -19.59 -34.06 -14.98
N TYR A 63 -19.74 -32.98 -15.75
CA TYR A 63 -18.58 -32.26 -16.23
C TYR A 63 -17.93 -31.80 -14.96
N ASP A 64 -16.78 -32.39 -14.69
CA ASP A 64 -15.74 -31.84 -13.85
C ASP A 64 -15.35 -30.46 -14.42
N HIS A 65 -16.28 -29.52 -14.31
CA HIS A 65 -15.94 -28.16 -14.04
C HIS A 65 -15.70 -28.13 -12.53
N ALA A 66 -14.60 -28.76 -12.09
CA ALA A 66 -13.60 -28.01 -11.35
C ALA A 66 -13.73 -26.60 -11.87
N SER A 67 -14.37 -25.75 -11.07
CA SER A 67 -14.33 -24.35 -11.31
C SER A 67 -12.85 -24.09 -11.36
N ILE A 68 -12.31 -23.97 -12.58
CA ILE A 68 -11.16 -23.15 -12.82
C ILE A 68 -11.71 -21.81 -12.35
N LEU A 69 -11.58 -21.57 -11.04
CA LEU A 69 -11.31 -20.28 -10.51
C LEU A 69 -10.21 -19.82 -11.45
N ILE A 70 -10.59 -19.10 -12.52
CA ILE A 70 -9.66 -18.24 -13.19
C ILE A 70 -9.42 -17.18 -12.13
N THR A 71 -8.62 -17.53 -11.11
CA THR A 71 -7.85 -16.60 -10.33
C THR A 71 -7.13 -15.85 -11.42
N LYS A 72 -7.64 -14.67 -11.75
CA LYS A 72 -7.01 -13.77 -12.70
C LYS A 72 -5.56 -13.68 -12.22
N ASN A 73 -4.66 -14.36 -12.94
CA ASN A 73 -3.29 -14.51 -12.49
C ASN A 73 -2.75 -13.11 -12.27
N GLN A 74 -2.18 -12.90 -11.09
CA GLN A 74 -1.63 -11.62 -10.73
C GLN A 74 -0.67 -11.15 -11.83
N SER A 75 -0.83 -9.90 -12.25
CA SER A 75 0.09 -9.30 -13.22
C SER A 75 1.31 -8.70 -12.53
N PHE A 76 2.42 -8.69 -13.25
CA PHE A 76 3.66 -8.05 -12.84
C PHE A 76 4.14 -7.12 -13.95
N ILE A 77 4.74 -6.00 -13.57
CA ILE A 77 5.45 -5.13 -14.49
C ILE A 77 6.81 -5.78 -14.80
N ASN A 78 7.32 -5.61 -16.03
CA ASN A 78 8.66 -6.09 -16.38
C ASN A 78 9.70 -5.38 -15.49
N THR A 79 10.63 -6.15 -14.90
CA THR A 79 11.68 -5.62 -14.02
C THR A 79 12.57 -4.58 -14.70
N ASN A 80 12.70 -4.62 -16.03
CA ASN A 80 13.45 -3.61 -16.80
C ASN A 80 12.88 -2.19 -16.63
N GLU A 81 11.58 -2.04 -16.37
CA GLU A 81 10.94 -0.74 -16.14
C GLU A 81 11.55 -0.01 -14.94
N VAL A 82 11.97 -0.75 -13.89
CA VAL A 82 12.65 -0.16 -12.74
C VAL A 82 13.95 0.53 -13.17
N SER A 83 14.72 -0.11 -14.06
CA SER A 83 15.98 0.43 -14.57
C SER A 83 15.77 1.58 -15.56
N ILE A 84 14.78 1.45 -16.46
CA ILE A 84 14.43 2.50 -17.43
C ILE A 84 14.06 3.81 -16.71
N HIS A 85 13.38 3.72 -15.57
CA HIS A 85 13.02 4.86 -14.75
C HIS A 85 14.06 5.23 -13.69
N GLY A 86 15.16 4.47 -13.55
CA GLY A 86 16.24 4.68 -12.59
C GLY A 86 17.23 5.79 -12.99
N ASN A 87 16.75 6.88 -13.57
CA ASN A 87 17.59 7.99 -14.06
C ASN A 87 16.95 9.37 -13.80
N ASN A 88 17.57 10.43 -14.34
CA ASN A 88 17.04 11.80 -14.33
C ASN A 88 16.67 12.38 -12.95
N PHE A 89 17.37 11.94 -11.91
CA PHE A 89 17.14 12.38 -10.52
C PHE A 89 17.40 13.87 -10.27
N LYS A 90 18.07 14.58 -11.18
CA LYS A 90 18.22 16.04 -11.12
C LYS A 90 16.88 16.78 -11.34
N GLU A 91 15.98 16.19 -12.12
CA GLU A 91 14.66 16.76 -12.41
C GLU A 91 13.58 16.22 -11.47
N ASN A 92 13.86 15.18 -10.67
CA ASN A 92 12.90 14.57 -9.76
C ASN A 92 12.65 15.49 -8.55
N ASN A 93 11.42 15.98 -8.41
CA ASN A 93 11.04 16.98 -7.40
C ASN A 93 11.20 16.46 -5.98
N PHE A 94 10.86 15.19 -5.74
CA PHE A 94 11.04 14.59 -4.41
C PHE A 94 12.53 14.51 -4.05
N ILE A 95 13.38 14.13 -5.01
CA ILE A 95 14.83 14.11 -4.79
C ILE A 95 15.37 15.53 -4.57
N GLN A 96 14.86 16.56 -5.26
CA GLN A 96 15.26 17.95 -5.02
C GLN A 96 14.86 18.41 -3.63
N PHE A 97 13.67 18.02 -3.17
CA PHE A 97 13.21 18.30 -1.81
C PHE A 97 14.13 17.63 -0.77
N LEU A 98 14.45 16.35 -0.93
CA LEU A 98 15.31 15.64 0.02
C LEU A 98 16.72 16.24 0.14
N LYS A 99 17.27 16.79 -0.95
CA LYS A 99 18.59 17.47 -0.93
C LYS A 99 18.66 18.70 -0.02
N LYS A 100 17.52 19.24 0.42
CA LYS A 100 17.49 20.33 1.39
C LYS A 100 17.91 19.87 2.80
N TYR A 101 17.79 18.57 3.08
CA TYR A 101 17.96 18.01 4.43
C TYR A 101 19.07 16.96 4.53
N PHE A 102 19.51 16.39 3.40
CA PHE A 102 20.44 15.25 3.39
C PHE A 102 21.57 15.44 2.38
N SER A 103 22.73 14.85 2.70
CA SER A 103 23.91 14.86 1.82
C SER A 103 23.66 14.12 0.50
N VAL A 104 24.43 14.47 -0.52
CA VAL A 104 24.34 13.84 -1.85
C VAL A 104 24.59 12.34 -1.77
N GLU A 105 25.49 11.90 -0.88
CA GLU A 105 25.85 10.51 -0.63
C GLU A 105 24.66 9.73 -0.06
N GLN A 106 23.99 10.28 0.96
CA GLN A 106 22.78 9.71 1.53
C GLN A 106 21.66 9.59 0.49
N ILE A 107 21.47 10.63 -0.34
CA ILE A 107 20.47 10.63 -1.42
C ILE A 107 20.76 9.55 -2.46
N LYS A 108 22.02 9.42 -2.91
CA LYS A 108 22.40 8.35 -3.85
C LYS A 108 22.16 6.98 -3.25
N ALA A 109 22.54 6.77 -1.98
CA ALA A 109 22.35 5.51 -1.29
C ALA A 109 20.86 5.14 -1.17
N VAL A 110 19.99 6.08 -0.79
CA VAL A 110 18.55 5.80 -0.63
C VAL A 110 17.84 5.57 -1.96
N ILE A 111 18.25 6.26 -3.03
CA ILE A 111 17.74 6.02 -4.39
C ILE A 111 18.01 4.58 -4.80
N LEU A 112 19.24 4.11 -4.63
CA LEU A 112 19.62 2.75 -5.01
C LEU A 112 18.95 1.71 -4.10
N ARG A 113 18.91 1.95 -2.79
CA ARG A 113 18.31 1.05 -1.81
C ARG A 113 16.82 0.84 -2.08
N TYR A 114 16.05 1.91 -2.21
CA TYR A 114 14.61 1.84 -2.41
C TYR A 114 14.19 1.79 -3.89
N LEU A 115 15.16 1.71 -4.80
CA LEU A 115 14.96 1.70 -6.25
C LEU A 115 14.08 2.86 -6.73
N ILE A 116 14.25 4.05 -6.15
CA ILE A 116 13.40 5.21 -6.47
C ILE A 116 13.51 5.52 -7.97
N GLY A 117 12.38 5.69 -8.65
CA GLY A 117 12.35 6.03 -10.07
C GLY A 117 11.92 7.48 -10.35
N THR A 118 12.15 7.91 -11.59
CA THR A 118 11.67 9.18 -12.14
C THR A 118 10.75 8.90 -13.33
N SER A 119 9.61 9.58 -13.39
CA SER A 119 8.68 9.50 -14.53
C SER A 119 8.53 10.86 -15.19
N SER A 120 8.42 10.83 -16.53
CA SER A 120 8.10 11.99 -17.36
C SER A 120 6.60 12.19 -17.54
N HIS A 121 5.74 11.32 -16.98
CA HIS A 121 4.27 11.47 -17.05
C HIS A 121 3.82 12.84 -16.55
N TRP A 122 4.39 13.27 -15.42
CA TRP A 122 4.46 14.68 -15.04
C TRP A 122 5.92 15.04 -14.82
N LYS A 123 6.34 16.21 -15.30
CA LYS A 123 7.74 16.66 -15.15
C LYS A 123 8.14 16.63 -13.67
N GLY A 124 9.17 15.86 -13.37
CA GLY A 124 9.72 15.70 -12.02
C GLY A 124 8.96 14.74 -11.10
N SER A 125 8.02 13.96 -11.62
CA SER A 125 7.31 12.95 -10.83
C SER A 125 8.20 11.77 -10.44
N THR A 126 7.92 11.22 -9.27
CA THR A 126 8.65 10.10 -8.67
C THR A 126 7.87 8.81 -8.88
N VAL A 127 8.58 7.69 -9.05
CA VAL A 127 8.02 6.35 -9.08
C VAL A 127 8.44 5.60 -7.81
N PHE A 128 7.46 5.10 -7.07
CA PHE A 128 7.69 4.19 -5.94
C PHE A 128 7.27 2.78 -6.35
N TRP A 129 8.24 1.89 -6.52
CA TRP A 129 7.97 0.51 -6.95
C TRP A 129 7.52 -0.37 -5.79
N GLN A 130 6.50 -1.17 -6.04
CA GLN A 130 6.07 -2.24 -5.15
C GLN A 130 6.68 -3.53 -5.67
N ILE A 131 7.76 -3.96 -5.01
CA ILE A 131 8.58 -5.11 -5.39
C ILE A 131 8.61 -6.06 -4.20
N ASP A 132 8.26 -7.32 -4.43
CA ASP A 132 8.23 -8.32 -3.38
C ASP A 132 9.62 -8.91 -3.06
N GLU A 133 9.65 -9.84 -2.13
CA GLU A 133 10.86 -10.53 -1.70
C GLU A 133 11.43 -11.51 -2.74
N GLN A 134 10.73 -11.76 -3.85
CA GLN A 134 11.25 -12.51 -5.00
C GLN A 134 11.63 -11.58 -6.18
N ASN A 135 11.73 -10.27 -5.95
CA ASN A 135 12.04 -9.25 -6.95
C ASN A 135 11.01 -9.16 -8.10
N ARG A 136 9.77 -9.57 -7.86
CA ARG A 136 8.66 -9.40 -8.81
C ARG A 136 8.04 -8.02 -8.61
N VAL A 137 7.89 -7.25 -9.69
CA VAL A 137 7.36 -5.88 -9.64
C VAL A 137 5.82 -5.94 -9.71
N TYR A 138 5.16 -5.87 -8.56
CA TYR A 138 3.69 -5.86 -8.46
C TYR A 138 3.08 -4.65 -9.15
N SER A 139 3.67 -3.47 -8.93
CA SER A 139 3.22 -2.20 -9.51
C SER A 139 4.27 -1.11 -9.29
N GLY A 140 3.98 0.08 -9.80
CA GLY A 140 4.72 1.31 -9.48
C GLY A 140 3.74 2.46 -9.28
N LYS A 141 3.87 3.21 -8.19
CA LYS A 141 3.02 4.37 -7.90
C LYS A 141 3.75 5.63 -8.34
N VAL A 142 3.18 6.34 -9.31
CA VAL A 142 3.74 7.59 -9.84
C VAL A 142 3.09 8.77 -9.14
N MET A 143 3.88 9.64 -8.52
CA MET A 143 3.39 10.79 -7.76
C MET A 143 4.22 12.04 -8.04
N LEU A 144 3.55 13.18 -8.20
CA LEU A 144 4.21 14.49 -8.28
C LEU A 144 4.21 15.17 -6.91
N PHE A 145 5.39 15.61 -6.49
CA PHE A 145 5.60 16.43 -5.31
C PHE A 145 5.99 17.85 -5.69
N ASP A 146 5.63 18.78 -4.82
CA ASP A 146 6.19 20.11 -4.84
C ASP A 146 7.66 20.04 -4.38
N LYS A 147 8.57 20.60 -5.18
CA LYS A 147 10.02 20.55 -4.91
C LYS A 147 10.41 21.38 -3.68
N GLU A 148 9.60 22.34 -3.28
CA GLU A 148 9.94 23.27 -2.21
C GLU A 148 9.51 22.74 -0.84
N ASN A 149 8.28 22.26 -0.72
CA ASN A 149 7.72 21.80 0.55
C ASN A 149 7.52 20.29 0.66
N GLY A 150 7.80 19.52 -0.41
CA GLY A 150 7.71 18.06 -0.39
C GLY A 150 6.28 17.52 -0.31
N LYS A 151 5.25 18.38 -0.36
CA LYS A 151 3.85 17.97 -0.36
C LYS A 151 3.43 17.48 -1.73
N ARG A 152 2.48 16.54 -1.76
CA ARG A 152 1.91 16.03 -3.00
C ARG A 152 1.11 17.14 -3.72
N VAL A 153 1.28 17.25 -5.03
CA VAL A 153 0.54 18.21 -5.86
C VAL A 153 -0.88 17.69 -6.12
N LYS A 154 -1.88 18.38 -5.55
CA LYS A 154 -3.33 18.03 -5.63
C LYS A 154 -4.16 18.99 -6.48
N SER A 155 -3.60 20.11 -6.93
CA SER A 155 -4.25 21.13 -7.76
C SER A 155 -3.53 21.27 -9.11
N PRO A 156 -4.24 21.47 -10.24
CA PRO A 156 -5.71 21.52 -10.37
C PRO A 156 -6.40 20.16 -10.18
N PHE A 157 -5.63 19.07 -10.13
CA PHE A 157 -6.12 17.73 -9.81
C PHE A 157 -5.03 16.91 -9.11
N ASN A 158 -5.41 15.73 -8.63
CA ASN A 158 -4.52 14.79 -7.98
C ASN A 158 -3.48 14.21 -8.96
N HIS A 159 -2.20 14.54 -8.78
CA HIS A 159 -1.11 13.99 -9.58
C HIS A 159 -0.60 12.66 -8.99
N ILE A 160 -1.46 11.64 -9.07
CA ILE A 160 -1.13 10.25 -8.75
C ILE A 160 -1.60 9.34 -9.88
N ASN A 161 -0.76 8.37 -10.27
CA ASN A 161 -1.15 7.35 -11.23
C ASN A 161 -0.42 6.04 -10.94
N TRP A 162 -0.87 4.97 -11.58
CA TRP A 162 -0.19 3.69 -11.53
C TRP A 162 0.63 3.47 -12.80
N MET A 163 1.82 2.90 -12.65
CA MET A 163 2.75 2.71 -13.74
C MET A 163 2.18 1.81 -14.83
N HIS A 164 1.47 0.73 -14.47
CA HIS A 164 0.82 -0.13 -15.46
C HIS A 164 -0.20 0.62 -16.35
N LYS A 165 -0.83 1.68 -15.84
CA LYS A 165 -1.72 2.55 -16.64
C LYS A 165 -0.93 3.48 -17.55
N ILE A 166 0.19 4.03 -17.06
CA ILE A 166 1.08 4.89 -17.86
C ILE A 166 1.70 4.08 -19.01
N LEU A 167 2.15 2.86 -18.72
CA LEU A 167 2.69 1.90 -19.69
C LEU A 167 1.60 1.28 -20.58
N LYS A 168 0.32 1.54 -20.31
CA LYS A 168 -0.84 1.01 -21.05
C LYS A 168 -0.84 -0.52 -21.18
N ILE A 169 -0.46 -1.22 -20.10
CA ILE A 169 -0.43 -2.68 -20.07
C ILE A 169 -1.87 -3.21 -20.10
N GLU A 170 -2.23 -3.92 -21.16
CA GLU A 170 -3.57 -4.47 -21.33
C GLU A 170 -3.86 -5.59 -20.33
N ASN A 171 -5.11 -5.68 -19.89
CA ASN A 171 -5.60 -6.72 -18.97
C ASN A 171 -4.83 -6.85 -17.64
N PHE A 172 -4.11 -5.80 -17.22
CA PHE A 172 -3.34 -5.80 -15.98
C PHE A 172 -4.22 -5.99 -14.75
N VAL A 173 -3.91 -7.02 -13.96
CA VAL A 173 -4.55 -7.33 -12.68
C VAL A 173 -3.70 -6.73 -11.57
N LEU A 174 -4.09 -5.54 -11.12
CA LEU A 174 -3.39 -4.84 -10.03
C LEU A 174 -3.43 -5.69 -8.76
N ASN A 175 -2.25 -6.01 -8.25
CA ASN A 175 -2.03 -6.41 -6.88
C ASN A 175 -0.96 -5.50 -6.26
N GLN A 176 -0.87 -5.50 -4.93
CA GLN A 176 0.05 -4.65 -4.19
C GLN A 176 0.87 -5.46 -3.19
N CYS A 177 2.08 -4.99 -2.90
CA CYS A 177 2.90 -5.42 -1.78
C CYS A 177 3.44 -4.16 -1.07
N LEU A 178 4.08 -4.34 0.09
CA LEU A 178 4.66 -3.23 0.82
C LEU A 178 5.77 -2.58 -0.02
N PHE A 179 5.78 -1.26 -0.07
CA PHE A 179 6.92 -0.52 -0.62
C PHE A 179 8.17 -0.81 0.22
N GLY A 180 9.29 -1.15 -0.43
CA GLY A 180 10.54 -1.54 0.22
C GLY A 180 10.64 -3.03 0.58
N LEU A 181 9.62 -3.85 0.30
CA LEU A 181 9.61 -5.27 0.70
C LEU A 181 10.78 -6.07 0.12
N HIS A 182 11.27 -5.70 -1.07
CA HIS A 182 12.46 -6.29 -1.71
C HIS A 182 13.71 -6.27 -0.82
N LEU A 183 13.79 -5.36 0.15
CA LEU A 183 14.92 -5.24 1.09
C LEU A 183 14.95 -6.31 2.19
N ILE A 184 13.87 -7.07 2.36
CA ILE A 184 13.65 -7.93 3.54
C ILE A 184 14.62 -9.11 3.65
N ASN A 185 15.18 -9.56 2.52
CA ASN A 185 16.10 -10.70 2.47
C ASN A 185 17.53 -10.31 2.87
N GLU A 186 17.90 -9.06 2.65
CA GLU A 186 19.22 -8.52 2.99
C GLU A 186 19.24 -7.91 4.40
N PHE A 187 18.07 -7.56 4.93
CA PHE A 187 17.95 -6.96 6.25
C PHE A 187 18.35 -7.94 7.37
N LYS A 188 19.38 -7.56 8.15
CA LYS A 188 19.92 -8.33 9.27
C LYS A 188 19.35 -7.91 10.64
N GLY A 189 18.57 -6.83 10.69
CA GLY A 189 17.95 -6.37 11.92
C GLY A 189 16.71 -7.20 12.27
N GLU A 190 16.23 -7.01 13.49
CA GLU A 190 15.06 -7.74 14.00
C GLU A 190 13.74 -6.95 13.85
N THR A 191 13.83 -5.64 13.59
CA THR A 191 12.70 -4.72 13.68
C THR A 191 12.43 -4.01 12.35
N VAL A 192 11.20 -4.11 11.89
CA VAL A 192 10.66 -3.43 10.71
C VAL A 192 9.73 -2.31 11.17
N ALA A 193 9.88 -1.13 10.58
CA ALA A 193 9.00 0.01 10.78
C ALA A 193 8.03 0.11 9.60
N ILE A 194 6.74 0.31 9.89
CA ILE A 194 5.66 0.42 8.89
C ILE A 194 5.02 1.80 9.00
N VAL A 195 4.96 2.52 7.88
CA VAL A 195 4.27 3.81 7.74
C VAL A 195 3.24 3.75 6.61
N GLU A 196 2.36 4.75 6.51
CA GLU A 196 1.38 4.78 5.43
C GLU A 196 2.02 5.07 4.07
N SER A 197 2.86 6.11 3.98
CA SER A 197 3.31 6.64 2.70
C SER A 197 4.76 6.28 2.35
N GLU A 198 5.01 6.11 1.05
CA GLU A 198 6.34 5.81 0.52
C GLU A 198 7.33 6.95 0.78
N LYS A 199 6.85 8.22 0.75
CA LYS A 199 7.62 9.42 1.15
C LYS A 199 8.17 9.25 2.57
N THR A 200 7.26 8.95 3.51
CA THR A 200 7.59 8.84 4.94
C THR A 200 8.60 7.72 5.17
N ALA A 201 8.45 6.56 4.50
CA ALA A 201 9.38 5.44 4.66
C ALA A 201 10.81 5.81 4.22
N ILE A 202 10.95 6.52 3.10
CA ILE A 202 12.24 6.97 2.59
C ILE A 202 12.88 7.98 3.54
N MET A 203 12.13 9.01 3.95
CA MET A 203 12.64 10.04 4.86
C MET A 203 13.06 9.44 6.20
N MET A 204 12.25 8.56 6.76
CA MET A 204 12.57 7.91 8.03
C MET A 204 13.72 6.91 7.90
N SER A 205 13.93 6.29 6.75
CA SER A 205 15.15 5.48 6.51
C SER A 205 16.44 6.30 6.54
N LEU A 206 16.37 7.59 6.23
CA LEU A 206 17.49 8.52 6.31
C LEU A 206 17.71 9.03 7.74
N PHE A 207 16.63 9.32 8.47
CA PHE A 207 16.71 9.77 9.86
C PHE A 207 17.03 8.64 10.85
N MET A 208 16.51 7.44 10.61
CA MET A 208 16.60 6.29 11.50
C MET A 208 17.01 5.02 10.73
N PRO A 209 18.27 4.93 10.28
CA PRO A 209 18.74 3.86 9.39
C PRO A 209 18.80 2.48 10.06
N ASN A 210 18.68 2.40 11.39
CA ASN A 210 18.72 1.15 12.16
C ASN A 210 17.49 0.26 11.95
N TYR A 211 16.41 0.78 11.37
CA TYR A 211 15.20 0.04 11.04
C TYR A 211 15.08 -0.19 9.54
N LEU A 212 14.44 -1.29 9.15
CA LEU A 212 13.92 -1.40 7.80
C LEU A 212 12.56 -0.70 7.71
N TRP A 213 12.50 0.40 6.96
CA TRP A 213 11.28 1.15 6.75
C TRP A 213 10.53 0.67 5.52
N LEU A 214 9.25 0.32 5.70
CA LEU A 214 8.34 -0.13 4.66
C LEU A 214 7.07 0.73 4.68
N ALA A 215 6.36 0.81 3.55
CA ALA A 215 5.09 1.54 3.48
C ALA A 215 3.95 0.71 2.92
N THR A 216 2.74 0.93 3.44
CA THR A 216 1.51 0.28 2.95
C THR A 216 0.98 0.90 1.65
N GLY A 217 1.38 2.15 1.39
CA GLY A 217 0.95 2.97 0.24
C GLY A 217 -0.47 3.51 0.36
N SER A 218 -1.19 3.16 1.43
CA SER A 218 -2.53 3.63 1.79
C SER A 218 -2.92 3.12 3.19
N LYS A 219 -3.68 3.91 3.95
CA LYS A 219 -4.25 3.50 5.24
C LYS A 219 -5.00 2.16 5.22
N THR A 220 -5.68 1.82 4.13
CA THR A 220 -6.47 0.57 4.04
C THR A 220 -5.62 -0.68 3.80
N ASN A 221 -4.34 -0.50 3.46
CA ASN A 221 -3.41 -1.60 3.18
C ASN A 221 -2.66 -2.09 4.42
N PHE A 222 -2.93 -1.53 5.60
CA PHE A 222 -2.46 -2.13 6.85
C PHE A 222 -3.34 -3.33 7.22
N LYS A 223 -3.05 -4.49 6.63
CA LYS A 223 -3.86 -5.72 6.74
C LYS A 223 -3.01 -6.98 6.65
N LEU A 224 -3.61 -8.12 7.01
CA LEU A 224 -2.96 -9.44 7.08
C LEU A 224 -2.14 -9.77 5.82
N GLU A 225 -2.77 -9.68 4.64
CA GLU A 225 -2.14 -10.03 3.36
C GLU A 225 -0.85 -9.24 3.09
N MET A 226 -0.85 -7.95 3.43
CA MET A 226 0.28 -7.05 3.22
C MET A 226 1.41 -7.31 4.22
N LEU A 227 1.07 -7.66 5.47
CA LEU A 227 2.04 -7.83 6.54
C LEU A 227 2.58 -9.26 6.65
N ASN A 228 1.92 -10.26 6.06
CA ASN A 228 2.32 -11.65 6.14
C ASN A 228 3.79 -11.93 5.76
N PRO A 229 4.35 -11.32 4.69
CA PRO A 229 5.77 -11.49 4.34
C PRO A 229 6.75 -11.08 5.45
N ILE A 230 6.34 -10.17 6.33
CA ILE A 230 7.18 -9.64 7.42
C ILE A 230 6.77 -10.18 8.80
N LYS A 231 5.92 -11.20 8.86
CA LYS A 231 5.43 -11.79 10.13
C LYS A 231 6.54 -12.20 11.09
N ARG A 232 7.70 -12.62 10.56
CA ARG A 232 8.85 -13.06 11.35
C ARG A 232 9.52 -11.92 12.14
N PHE A 233 9.33 -10.66 11.76
CA PHE A 233 9.99 -9.51 12.38
C PHE A 233 9.20 -8.97 13.58
N LYS A 234 9.88 -8.19 14.43
CA LYS A 234 9.20 -7.24 15.31
C LYS A 234 8.74 -6.08 14.43
N ILE A 235 7.47 -5.69 14.52
CA ILE A 235 6.90 -4.64 13.69
C ILE A 235 6.53 -3.45 14.57
N ILE A 236 6.99 -2.26 14.20
CA ILE A 236 6.53 -1.01 14.80
C ILE A 236 5.75 -0.26 13.73
N ALA A 237 4.44 -0.07 13.96
CA ALA A 237 3.57 0.64 13.06
C ALA A 237 3.45 2.10 13.49
N PHE A 238 3.66 3.02 12.56
CA PHE A 238 3.58 4.48 12.73
C PHE A 238 2.46 4.99 11.81
N PRO A 239 1.20 4.95 12.27
CA PRO A 239 0.06 5.45 11.51
C PRO A 239 0.15 6.97 11.34
N ASP A 240 -0.39 7.49 10.24
CA ASP A 240 -0.60 8.93 10.05
C ASP A 240 -1.59 9.47 11.10
N MET A 241 -1.61 10.79 11.28
CA MET A 241 -2.57 11.43 12.19
C MET A 241 -4.00 11.02 11.82
N THR A 242 -4.81 10.68 12.83
CA THR A 242 -6.19 10.13 12.77
C THR A 242 -6.34 8.62 12.51
N GLU A 243 -5.28 7.91 12.10
CA GLU A 243 -5.39 6.49 11.70
C GLU A 243 -5.02 5.50 12.81
N PHE A 244 -4.51 5.98 13.96
CA PHE A 244 -4.02 5.14 15.05
C PHE A 244 -5.06 4.14 15.56
N LYS A 245 -6.30 4.56 15.84
CA LYS A 245 -7.34 3.65 16.34
C LYS A 245 -7.60 2.46 15.41
N SER A 246 -7.59 2.71 14.09
CA SER A 246 -7.78 1.69 13.07
C SER A 246 -6.61 0.71 13.03
N TRP A 247 -5.39 1.25 12.97
CA TRP A 247 -4.16 0.46 12.89
C TRP A 247 -3.88 -0.31 14.19
N ASP A 248 -4.19 0.25 15.36
CA ASP A 248 -4.05 -0.41 16.65
C ASP A 248 -5.04 -1.58 16.78
N LYS A 249 -6.29 -1.40 16.33
CA LYS A 249 -7.24 -2.50 16.26
C LYS A 249 -6.72 -3.64 15.37
N THR A 250 -6.27 -3.34 14.16
CA THR A 250 -5.71 -4.36 13.26
C THR A 250 -4.45 -4.98 13.85
N SER A 251 -3.58 -4.21 14.50
CA SER A 251 -2.38 -4.71 15.18
C SER A 251 -2.75 -5.74 16.25
N LYS A 252 -3.75 -5.45 17.09
CA LYS A 252 -4.26 -6.37 18.11
C LYS A 252 -4.83 -7.65 17.50
N GLU A 253 -5.58 -7.56 16.40
CA GLU A 253 -6.13 -8.72 15.68
C GLU A 253 -5.01 -9.59 15.08
N LEU A 254 -4.03 -8.99 14.43
CA LEU A 254 -2.90 -9.71 13.84
C LEU A 254 -1.97 -10.31 14.89
N ASN A 255 -1.79 -9.66 16.04
CA ASN A 255 -1.02 -10.21 17.15
C ASN A 255 -1.63 -11.52 17.67
N LYS A 256 -2.97 -11.67 17.65
CA LYS A 256 -3.64 -12.96 17.94
C LYS A 256 -3.28 -14.05 16.92
N LEU A 257 -2.88 -13.69 15.71
CA LEU A 257 -2.41 -14.60 14.66
C LEU A 257 -0.89 -14.85 14.70
N GLY A 258 -0.21 -14.44 15.78
CA GLY A 258 1.22 -14.66 15.98
C GLY A 258 2.14 -13.60 15.38
N PHE A 259 1.62 -12.43 15.03
CA PHE A 259 2.45 -11.26 14.72
C PHE A 259 2.99 -10.61 16.01
N ARG A 260 4.02 -9.77 15.87
CA ARG A 260 4.63 -8.98 16.95
C ARG A 260 4.59 -7.49 16.60
N ILE A 261 3.40 -6.91 16.60
CA ILE A 261 3.15 -5.52 16.19
C ILE A 261 2.97 -4.63 17.41
N LYS A 262 3.72 -3.54 17.48
CA LYS A 262 3.45 -2.39 18.36
C LYS A 262 2.96 -1.22 17.50
N CYS A 263 1.78 -0.68 17.82
CA CYS A 263 1.26 0.51 17.15
C CYS A 263 1.67 1.76 17.95
N SER A 264 2.33 2.71 17.30
CA SER A 264 2.84 3.94 17.94
C SER A 264 1.76 5.01 18.05
N GLN A 265 1.68 5.66 19.22
CA GLN A 265 0.77 6.76 19.51
C GLN A 265 1.38 8.15 19.34
N ILE A 266 2.64 8.25 18.88
CA ILE A 266 3.45 9.48 18.89
C ILE A 266 2.75 10.69 18.23
N LEU A 267 1.98 10.47 17.16
CA LEU A 267 1.25 11.54 16.48
C LEU A 267 -0.05 11.92 17.21
N GLU A 268 -0.78 10.95 17.76
CA GLU A 268 -2.03 11.23 18.49
C GLU A 268 -1.78 11.98 19.81
N SER A 269 -0.67 11.70 20.51
CA SER A 269 -0.37 12.36 21.79
C SER A 269 -0.06 13.85 21.67
N LYS A 270 0.33 14.33 20.48
CA LYS A 270 0.78 15.72 20.25
C LYS A 270 -0.22 16.58 19.46
N ASN A 271 -1.39 16.01 19.12
CA ASN A 271 -2.50 16.70 18.44
C ASN A 271 -2.08 17.51 17.20
N TYR A 272 -1.21 16.92 16.37
CA TYR A 272 -0.78 17.51 15.10
C TYR A 272 -1.96 17.70 14.12
N PRO A 273 -1.82 18.59 13.12
CA PRO A 273 -2.85 18.77 12.08
C PRO A 273 -3.18 17.47 11.34
N GLU A 274 -4.41 17.37 10.81
CA GLU A 274 -4.80 16.22 9.99
C GLU A 274 -3.86 16.05 8.78
N GLY A 275 -3.41 14.81 8.56
CA GLY A 275 -2.46 14.48 7.50
C GLY A 275 -0.99 14.72 7.84
N TYR A 276 -0.65 15.07 9.09
CA TYR A 276 0.72 14.97 9.58
C TYR A 276 1.18 13.51 9.63
N ASP A 277 2.41 13.29 9.19
CA ASP A 277 3.09 12.00 9.30
C ASP A 277 4.36 12.09 10.17
N LEU A 278 5.00 10.95 10.42
CA LEU A 278 6.21 10.88 11.23
C LEU A 278 7.39 11.68 10.63
N ALA A 279 7.47 11.77 9.30
CA ALA A 279 8.54 12.51 8.65
C ALA A 279 8.37 14.02 8.86
N ASP A 280 7.14 14.52 8.89
CA ASP A 280 6.87 15.94 9.19
C ASP A 280 7.36 16.31 10.60
N VAL A 281 7.14 15.44 11.60
CA VAL A 281 7.69 15.62 12.97
C VAL A 281 9.22 15.70 12.98
N TYR A 282 9.89 14.81 12.23
CA TYR A 282 11.36 14.83 12.16
C TYR A 282 11.90 16.02 11.38
N LEU A 283 11.17 16.52 10.37
CA LEU A 283 11.54 17.75 9.67
C LEU A 283 11.47 18.96 10.61
N GLU A 284 10.41 19.08 11.42
CA GLU A 284 10.29 20.15 12.42
C GLU A 284 11.46 20.12 13.41
N ILE A 285 11.76 18.95 13.97
CA ILE A 285 12.87 18.80 14.93
C ILE A 285 14.19 19.20 14.28
N ASN A 286 14.49 18.75 13.07
CA ASN A 286 15.76 19.09 12.41
C ASN A 286 15.86 20.58 12.03
N ASN A 287 14.76 21.22 11.65
CA ASN A 287 14.75 22.66 11.39
C ASN A 287 14.99 23.48 12.68
N VAL A 288 14.61 22.96 13.85
CA VAL A 288 14.91 23.58 15.16
C VAL A 288 16.37 23.30 15.59
N LYS A 289 16.92 22.13 15.26
CA LYS A 289 18.30 21.71 15.60
C LYS A 289 19.41 22.42 14.83
N GLU A 290 19.10 23.22 13.80
CA GLU A 290 20.07 24.14 13.18
C GLU A 290 20.45 25.32 14.10
N LEU A 291 20.04 25.33 15.39
CA LEU A 291 20.30 26.43 16.32
C LEU A 291 21.25 26.15 17.50
N THR A 292 21.66 24.93 17.87
CA THR A 292 22.66 24.76 18.99
C THR A 292 23.61 23.54 18.92
N GLU A 293 24.81 23.66 19.51
CA GLU A 293 25.86 22.61 19.57
C GLU A 293 25.52 21.38 20.44
N ASN A 294 24.54 21.49 21.36
CA ASN A 294 24.14 20.40 22.26
C ASN A 294 23.50 19.20 21.51
N ASP A 295 22.97 19.44 20.31
CA ASP A 295 22.26 18.43 19.53
C ASP A 295 23.15 17.37 18.87
N LYS A 296 24.43 17.68 18.61
CA LYS A 296 25.40 16.70 18.07
C LYS A 296 25.64 15.58 19.08
N THR A 297 25.68 15.94 20.36
CA THR A 297 25.89 15.02 21.48
C THR A 297 24.64 14.15 21.69
N ILE A 298 23.45 14.74 21.65
CA ILE A 298 22.17 14.01 21.77
C ILE A 298 21.97 13.05 20.58
N ASN A 299 22.29 13.46 19.36
CA ASN A 299 22.22 12.60 18.17
C ASN A 299 23.22 11.43 18.23
N HIS A 300 24.43 11.67 18.75
CA HIS A 300 25.40 10.60 18.99
C HIS A 300 24.87 9.58 20.00
N PHE A 301 24.36 10.04 21.15
CA PHE A 301 23.84 9.16 22.20
C PHE A 301 22.54 8.44 21.81
N SER A 302 21.61 9.11 21.13
CA SER A 302 20.37 8.48 20.63
C SER A 302 20.61 7.46 19.53
N SER A 303 21.68 7.60 18.74
CA SER A 303 22.11 6.58 17.78
C SER A 303 22.62 5.30 18.45
N LEU A 304 23.15 5.42 19.68
CA LEU A 304 23.63 4.32 20.51
C LEU A 304 22.50 3.70 21.36
N ASN A 305 21.53 4.51 21.79
CA ASN A 305 20.36 4.04 22.54
C ASN A 305 19.14 4.92 22.30
N SER A 306 18.12 4.37 21.64
CA SER A 306 16.90 5.11 21.29
C SER A 306 16.06 5.55 22.50
N ALA A 307 16.21 4.89 23.66
CA ALA A 307 15.50 5.28 24.89
C ALA A 307 15.94 6.65 25.45
N ILE A 308 17.03 7.21 24.94
CA ILE A 308 17.51 8.54 25.33
C ILE A 308 16.58 9.63 24.81
N LEU A 309 15.92 9.42 23.67
CA LEU A 309 14.90 10.35 23.17
C LEU A 309 13.66 10.32 24.07
N ASP A 310 13.26 9.13 24.50
CA ASP A 310 12.13 8.95 25.43
C ASP A 310 12.41 9.63 26.78
N LEU A 311 13.66 9.58 27.29
CA LEU A 311 14.06 10.23 28.55
C LEU A 311 14.10 11.75 28.45
N ILE A 312 14.60 12.31 27.34
CA ILE A 312 14.62 13.76 27.12
C ILE A 312 13.18 14.31 27.09
N GLU A 313 12.28 13.56 26.48
CA GLU A 313 10.86 13.91 26.37
C GLU A 313 10.08 13.73 27.69
N ILE A 314 10.39 12.70 28.49
CA ILE A 314 9.74 12.46 29.79
C ILE A 314 10.12 13.51 30.84
N PHE A 315 11.36 14.01 30.80
CA PHE A 315 11.90 14.91 31.83
C PHE A 315 11.99 16.38 31.38
N ASP A 316 11.47 16.73 30.21
CA ASP A 316 11.45 18.09 29.65
C ASP A 316 12.83 18.79 29.70
N LEU A 317 13.86 18.04 29.30
CA LEU A 317 15.27 18.48 29.40
C LEU A 317 15.73 19.36 28.22
N SER A 318 14.79 19.86 27.42
CA SER A 318 15.07 20.79 26.31
C SER A 318 15.16 22.23 26.81
N TYR A 319 16.35 22.64 27.27
CA TYR A 319 16.70 24.05 27.50
C TYR A 319 18.05 24.41 26.87
#